data_AF-A0A6M1YPP5-F1
#
_entry.id   AF-A0A6M1YPP5-F1
#
_cell.length_a   1.000
_cell.length_b   1.000
_cell.length_c   1.000
_cell.angle_alpha   90.00
_cell.angle_beta   90.00
_cell.angle_gamma   90.00
#
_symmetry.space_group_name_H-M   'P 1'
#
loop_
_entity.id
_entity.type
_entity.pdbx_description
1 polymer ?
#
loop_
_entity_poly.entity_id
_entity_poly.type
_entity_poly.pdbx_seq_one_letter_code
_entity_poly.pdbx_strand_id
1 'polypeptide(L)'
;MTLPSSFSSNPDQDPHKYFKNLLIDFKKEIKAAVDPDALEEKMSMIINASKEMLYKDNHKKAIFHKPETKKALDKVWTEFDRYILTIQKNPSEANCQDLLNAVEMVETLIDENDIY
;
A
#
# COMPACT_ATOMS: atom_id res chain seq x y z
N MET A 1 17.48 16.30 11.57
CA MET A 1 16.71 15.88 10.39
C MET A 1 15.25 15.83 10.80
N THR A 2 14.43 16.76 10.34
CA THR A 2 12.99 16.84 10.62
C THR A 2 12.26 15.89 9.67
N LEU A 3 11.53 14.93 10.23
CA LEU A 3 10.61 14.07 9.48
C LEU A 3 9.58 14.94 8.74
N PRO A 4 9.19 14.58 7.50
CA PRO A 4 8.17 15.32 6.77
C PRO A 4 6.86 15.31 7.53
N SER A 5 6.30 16.50 7.73
CA SER A 5 5.07 16.78 8.45
C SER A 5 3.82 16.46 7.61
N SER A 6 3.73 15.22 7.16
CA SER A 6 2.54 14.67 6.48
C SER A 6 2.10 13.35 7.10
N PHE A 7 2.16 13.25 8.43
CA PHE A 7 1.23 12.42 9.16
C PHE A 7 -0.06 13.21 9.34
N SER A 8 -1.07 12.94 8.51
CA SER A 8 -2.46 13.26 8.89
C SER A 8 -2.86 12.30 10.01
N SER A 9 -2.36 12.57 11.22
CA SER A 9 -2.86 12.00 12.46
C SER A 9 -4.18 12.67 12.79
N ASN A 10 -5.25 12.25 12.12
CA ASN A 10 -6.60 12.44 12.67
C ASN A 10 -6.79 11.29 13.66
N PRO A 11 -6.74 11.53 14.98
CA PRO A 11 -6.84 10.46 15.99
C PRO A 11 -8.18 9.71 15.96
N ASP A 12 -9.18 10.23 15.23
CA ASP A 12 -10.51 9.64 15.02
C ASP A 12 -10.61 8.75 13.75
N GLN A 13 -9.53 8.62 12.96
CA GLN A 13 -9.59 7.82 11.74
C GLN A 13 -9.30 6.35 12.06
N ASP A 14 -10.32 5.52 11.86
CA ASP A 14 -10.19 4.06 11.99
C ASP A 14 -8.95 3.55 11.20
N PRO A 15 -8.08 2.73 11.82
CA PRO A 15 -6.86 2.24 11.17
C PRO A 15 -7.07 1.54 9.82
N HIS A 16 -8.19 0.81 9.65
CA HIS A 16 -8.54 0.19 8.37
C HIS A 16 -8.85 1.27 7.32
N LYS A 17 -9.64 2.28 7.71
CA LYS A 17 -9.96 3.43 6.85
C LYS A 17 -8.70 4.20 6.44
N TYR A 18 -7.75 4.38 7.36
CA TYR A 18 -6.47 5.01 7.05
C TYR A 18 -5.67 4.18 6.02
N PHE A 19 -5.51 2.88 6.26
CA PHE A 19 -4.80 1.98 5.33
C PHE A 19 -5.43 1.96 3.94
N LYS A 20 -6.76 1.88 3.87
CA LYS A 20 -7.51 1.91 2.61
C LYS A 20 -7.28 3.21 1.83
N ASN A 21 -7.28 4.36 2.52
CA ASN A 21 -7.00 5.64 1.88
C ASN A 21 -5.56 5.72 1.34
N LEU A 22 -4.58 5.16 2.06
CA LEU A 22 -3.21 5.07 1.56
C LEU A 22 -3.13 4.28 0.25
N LEU A 23 -3.83 3.14 0.14
CA LEU A 23 -3.87 2.35 -1.09
C LEU A 23 -4.51 3.12 -2.25
N ILE A 24 -5.65 3.78 -2.00
CA ILE A 24 -6.36 4.59 -2.99
C ILE A 24 -5.45 5.71 -3.50
N ASP A 25 -4.80 6.43 -2.60
CA ASP A 25 -3.92 7.53 -2.98
C ASP A 25 -2.67 7.03 -3.70
N PHE A 26 -2.08 5.92 -3.27
CA PHE A 26 -0.97 5.29 -3.99
C PHE A 26 -1.35 4.87 -5.41
N LYS A 27 -2.55 4.28 -5.61
CA LYS A 27 -3.09 3.94 -6.94
C LYS A 27 -3.21 5.18 -7.83
N LYS A 28 -3.60 6.33 -7.28
CA LYS A 28 -3.66 7.61 -8.02
C LYS A 28 -2.26 8.09 -8.42
N GLU A 29 -1.30 8.06 -7.49
CA GLU A 29 0.09 8.49 -7.76
C GLU A 29 0.74 7.65 -8.86
N ILE A 30 0.56 6.32 -8.80
CA ILE A 30 1.05 5.40 -9.84
C ILE A 30 0.48 5.79 -11.22
N LYS A 31 -0.82 6.08 -11.30
CA LYS A 31 -1.48 6.49 -12.55
C LYS A 31 -1.07 7.86 -13.04
N ALA A 32 -0.75 8.78 -12.12
CA ALA A 32 -0.26 10.10 -12.43
C ALA A 32 1.23 10.11 -12.84
N ALA A 33 1.89 8.94 -12.86
CA ALA A 33 3.30 8.78 -13.17
C ALA A 33 4.19 9.73 -12.34
N VAL A 34 3.87 9.84 -11.05
CA VAL A 34 4.61 10.68 -10.12
C VAL A 34 6.03 10.15 -9.92
N ASP A 35 6.91 11.06 -9.53
CA ASP A 35 8.32 10.82 -9.30
C ASP A 35 8.59 9.55 -8.46
N PRO A 36 9.58 8.71 -8.83
CA PRO A 36 9.90 7.48 -8.12
C PRO A 36 10.16 7.68 -6.62
N ASP A 37 10.80 8.77 -6.21
CA ASP A 37 11.13 9.02 -4.80
C ASP A 37 9.85 9.22 -3.98
N ALA A 38 8.86 9.92 -4.54
CA ALA A 38 7.55 10.11 -3.90
C ALA A 38 6.77 8.79 -3.83
N LEU A 39 6.89 7.92 -4.83
CA LEU A 39 6.28 6.59 -4.81
C LEU A 39 6.92 5.69 -3.74
N GLU A 40 8.25 5.77 -3.56
CA GLU A 40 8.97 5.07 -2.48
C GLU A 40 8.53 5.53 -1.09
N GLU A 41 8.36 6.85 -0.89
CA GLU A 41 7.86 7.39 0.37
C GLU A 41 6.46 6.84 0.69
N LYS A 42 5.54 6.85 -0.28
CA LYS A 42 4.19 6.31 -0.09
C LYS A 42 4.19 4.80 0.16
N MET A 43 5.04 4.05 -0.52
CA MET A 43 5.18 2.61 -0.27
C MET A 43 5.66 2.34 1.17
N SER A 44 6.62 3.12 1.67
CA SER A 44 7.07 3.04 3.06
C SER A 44 5.93 3.30 4.05
N MET A 45 5.07 4.29 3.77
CA MET A 45 3.87 4.55 4.57
C MET A 45 2.91 3.35 4.58
N ILE A 46 2.66 2.72 3.43
CA ILE A 46 1.80 1.53 3.31
C ILE A 46 2.40 0.36 4.10
N ILE A 47 3.69 0.09 3.97
CA ILE A 47 4.38 -0.98 4.72
C ILE A 47 4.23 -0.76 6.22
N ASN A 48 4.48 0.47 6.69
CA ASN A 48 4.35 0.79 8.11
C ASN A 48 2.92 0.65 8.61
N ALA A 49 1.94 1.15 7.84
CA ALA A 49 0.53 1.01 8.18
C ALA A 49 0.10 -0.46 8.22
N SER A 50 0.54 -1.31 7.28
CA SER A 50 0.22 -2.75 7.31
C SER A 50 0.78 -3.47 8.54
N LYS A 51 1.98 -3.07 8.99
CA LYS A 51 2.59 -3.61 10.22
C LYS A 51 1.80 -3.14 11.44
N GLU A 52 1.43 -1.87 11.48
CA GLU A 52 0.63 -1.31 12.56
C GLU A 52 -0.74 -2.00 12.67
N MET A 53 -1.39 -2.31 11.54
CA MET A 53 -2.62 -3.10 11.49
C MET A 53 -2.45 -4.49 12.09
N LEU A 54 -1.36 -5.20 11.76
CA LEU A 54 -1.05 -6.50 12.35
C LEU A 54 -0.91 -6.45 13.88
N TYR A 55 -0.39 -5.35 14.44
CA TYR A 55 -0.19 -5.17 15.88
C TYR A 55 -1.43 -4.65 16.61
N LYS A 56 -2.27 -3.84 15.97
CA LYS A 56 -3.46 -3.23 16.59
C LYS A 56 -4.70 -4.10 16.47
N ASP A 57 -4.89 -4.77 15.33
CA ASP A 57 -6.03 -5.65 15.10
C ASP A 57 -5.74 -7.04 15.64
N ASN A 58 -5.97 -7.23 16.95
CA ASN A 58 -5.68 -8.48 17.66
C ASN A 58 -6.74 -9.57 17.45
N HIS A 59 -7.77 -9.28 16.67
CA HIS A 59 -8.92 -10.15 16.54
C HIS A 59 -8.61 -11.27 15.54
N LYS A 60 -8.87 -12.53 15.90
CA LYS A 60 -8.44 -13.70 15.08
C LYS A 60 -8.99 -13.75 13.66
N LYS A 61 -10.04 -12.97 13.37
CA LYS A 61 -10.68 -12.87 12.04
C LYS A 61 -10.21 -11.65 11.24
N ALA A 62 -9.37 -10.81 11.84
CA ALA A 62 -8.74 -9.67 11.22
C ALA A 62 -8.16 -10.03 9.86
N ILE A 63 -8.52 -9.27 8.84
CA ILE A 63 -8.06 -9.53 7.48
C ILE A 63 -6.53 -9.54 7.38
N PHE A 64 -5.85 -8.70 8.15
CA PHE A 64 -4.39 -8.61 8.12
C PHE A 64 -3.67 -9.87 8.62
N HIS A 65 -4.33 -10.72 9.42
CA HIS A 65 -3.78 -12.00 9.87
C HIS A 65 -4.04 -13.15 8.90
N LYS A 66 -4.85 -12.92 7.85
CA LYS A 66 -5.14 -13.95 6.86
C LYS A 66 -3.94 -14.17 5.92
N PRO A 67 -3.57 -15.42 5.61
CA PRO A 67 -2.48 -15.73 4.68
C PRO A 67 -2.66 -15.11 3.29
N GLU A 68 -3.91 -14.98 2.83
CA GLU A 68 -4.26 -14.39 1.54
C GLU A 68 -3.87 -12.91 1.48
N THR A 69 -4.17 -12.15 2.53
CA THR A 69 -3.80 -10.74 2.65
C THR A 69 -2.31 -10.55 2.68
N LYS A 70 -1.58 -11.38 3.43
CA LYS A 70 -0.12 -11.35 3.43
C LYS A 70 0.45 -11.59 2.03
N LYS A 71 -0.05 -12.59 1.31
CA LYS A 71 0.37 -12.87 -0.07
C LYS A 71 0.07 -11.70 -1.02
N ALA A 72 -1.08 -11.05 -0.86
CA ALA A 72 -1.44 -9.89 -1.67
C ALA A 72 -0.50 -8.70 -1.39
N LEU A 73 -0.16 -8.44 -0.12
CA LEU A 73 0.81 -7.42 0.26
C LEU A 73 2.22 -7.75 -0.24
N ASP A 74 2.69 -8.99 -0.08
CA ASP A 74 3.99 -9.46 -0.60
C ASP A 74 4.09 -9.24 -2.12
N LYS A 75 2.98 -9.46 -2.84
CA LYS A 75 2.89 -9.20 -4.27
C LYS A 75 2.98 -7.71 -4.60
N VAL A 76 2.31 -6.85 -3.83
CA VAL A 76 2.40 -5.38 -3.99
C VAL A 76 3.85 -4.91 -3.82
N TRP A 77 4.57 -5.42 -2.81
CA TRP A 77 5.98 -5.09 -2.61
C TRP A 77 6.87 -5.56 -3.76
N THR A 78 6.68 -6.80 -4.21
CA THR A 78 7.46 -7.38 -5.30
C THR A 78 7.27 -6.64 -6.62
N GLU A 79 6.02 -6.36 -7.00
CA GLU A 79 5.74 -5.63 -8.25
C GLU A 79 6.18 -4.17 -8.17
N PHE A 80 6.18 -3.58 -6.98
CA PHE A 80 6.70 -2.23 -6.77
C PHE A 80 8.22 -2.17 -6.96
N ASP A 81 8.97 -3.05 -6.30
CA ASP A 81 10.42 -3.13 -6.46
C ASP A 81 10.81 -3.35 -7.93
N ARG A 82 10.06 -4.24 -8.62
CA ARG A 82 10.22 -4.46 -10.05
C ARG A 82 9.92 -3.19 -10.86
N TYR A 83 8.84 -2.49 -10.55
CA TYR A 83 8.46 -1.26 -11.24
C TYR A 83 9.51 -0.15 -11.09
N ILE A 84 9.95 0.13 -9.86
CA ILE A 84 10.99 1.12 -9.57
C ILE A 84 12.30 0.76 -10.26
N LEU A 85 12.74 -0.50 -10.17
CA LEU A 85 13.95 -0.96 -10.84
C LEU A 85 13.84 -0.85 -12.37
N THR A 86 12.66 -1.06 -12.93
CA THR A 86 12.42 -0.89 -14.37
C THR A 86 12.47 0.58 -14.75
N ILE A 87 11.87 1.49 -13.97
CA ILE A 87 11.98 2.94 -14.19
C ILE A 87 13.46 3.38 -14.17
N GLN A 88 14.24 2.92 -13.20
CA GLN A 88 15.64 3.31 -13.05
C GLN A 88 16.54 2.79 -14.19
N LYS A 89 16.26 1.59 -14.72
CA LYS A 89 17.08 0.96 -15.76
C LYS A 89 16.61 1.28 -17.18
N ASN A 90 15.33 1.08 -17.45
CA ASN A 90 14.69 1.21 -18.76
C ASN A 90 13.34 1.93 -18.62
N PRO A 91 13.30 3.26 -18.44
CA PRO A 91 12.07 4.02 -18.23
C PRO A 91 11.00 3.80 -19.31
N SER A 92 11.42 3.55 -20.55
CA SER A 92 10.52 3.30 -21.70
C SER A 92 9.77 1.97 -21.63
N GLU A 93 10.22 1.04 -20.79
CA GLU A 93 9.60 -0.29 -20.61
C GLU A 93 8.82 -0.38 -19.29
N ALA A 94 8.85 0.67 -18.47
CA ALA A 94 8.17 0.70 -17.18
C ALA A 94 6.64 0.66 -17.39
N ASN A 95 6.03 -0.46 -16.99
CA ASN A 95 4.60 -0.65 -17.02
C ASN A 95 4.08 -0.84 -15.60
N CYS A 96 3.18 0.04 -15.17
CA CYS A 96 2.62 0.03 -13.83
C CYS A 96 1.40 -0.90 -13.67
N GLN A 97 0.92 -1.55 -14.74
CA GLN A 97 -0.31 -2.36 -14.70
C GLN A 97 -0.20 -3.54 -13.73
N ASP A 98 0.94 -4.22 -13.66
CA ASP A 98 1.15 -5.33 -12.73
C ASP A 98 1.07 -4.86 -11.27
N LEU A 99 1.64 -3.70 -10.97
CA LEU A 99 1.56 -3.05 -9.66
C LEU A 99 0.13 -2.60 -9.34
N LEU A 100 -0.58 -1.99 -10.29
CA LEU A 100 -1.98 -1.58 -10.12
C LEU A 100 -2.89 -2.78 -9.83
N ASN A 101 -2.68 -3.90 -10.53
CA ASN A 101 -3.42 -5.14 -10.32
C ASN A 101 -3.14 -5.73 -8.92
N ALA A 102 -1.90 -5.64 -8.45
CA ALA A 102 -1.55 -6.08 -7.11
C ALA A 102 -2.22 -5.22 -6.03
N VAL A 103 -2.25 -3.90 -6.20
CA VAL A 103 -2.94 -2.98 -5.27
C VAL A 103 -4.43 -3.27 -5.24
N GLU A 104 -5.06 -3.47 -6.39
CA GLU A 104 -6.49 -3.78 -6.50
C GLU A 104 -6.87 -5.11 -5.83
N MET A 105 -5.97 -6.09 -5.83
CA MET A 105 -6.17 -7.35 -5.09
C MET A 105 -6.26 -7.10 -3.58
N VAL A 106 -5.41 -6.23 -3.03
CA VAL A 106 -5.46 -5.87 -1.60
C VAL A 106 -6.72 -5.07 -1.29
N GLU A 107 -7.09 -4.10 -2.15
CA GLU A 107 -8.35 -3.34 -2.00
C GLU A 107 -9.57 -4.27 -1.97
N THR A 108 -9.65 -5.22 -2.91
CA THR A 108 -10.75 -6.19 -3.01
C THR A 108 -10.84 -7.07 -1.76
N LEU A 109 -9.70 -7.57 -1.30
CA LEU A 109 -9.67 -8.38 -0.08
C LEU A 109 -10.19 -7.57 1.11
N ILE A 110 -9.72 -6.32 1.26
CA ILE A 110 -10.22 -5.43 2.31
C ILE A 110 -11.72 -5.26 2.15
N ASP A 111 -12.24 -4.82 1.01
CA ASP A 111 -13.66 -4.57 0.81
C ASP A 111 -14.56 -5.78 1.09
N GLU A 112 -14.13 -6.98 0.72
CA GLU A 112 -14.87 -8.23 0.98
C GLU A 112 -14.86 -8.65 2.46
N ASN A 113 -13.88 -8.19 3.24
CA ASN A 113 -13.62 -8.66 4.60
C ASN A 113 -13.61 -7.55 5.66
N ASP A 114 -13.77 -6.28 5.29
CA ASP A 114 -13.93 -5.11 6.19
C ASP A 114 -15.32 -5.09 6.84
N ILE A 115 -15.87 -6.29 7.06
CA ILE A 115 -17.10 -6.57 7.77
C ILE A 115 -16.67 -7.18 9.11
N TYR A 116 -16.44 -6.30 10.09
CA TYR A 116 -16.89 -6.62 11.43
C TYR A 116 -18.40 -6.41 11.51
#